data_AF-A0A9I9CS71-F1
#
_entry.id   AF-A0A9I9CS71-F1
#
_cell.length_a   1.000
_cell.length_b   1.000
_cell.length_c   1.000
_cell.angle_alpha   90.00
_cell.angle_beta   90.00
_cell.angle_gamma   90.00
#
_symmetry.space_group_name_H-M   'P 1'
#
loop_
_entity.id
_entity.type
_entity.pdbx_description
1 polymer ?
#
loop_
_entity_poly.entity_id
_entity_poly.type
_entity_poly.pdbx_seq_one_letter_code
_entity_poly.pdbx_strand_id
1 'polypeptide(L)'
;MKENECARFVVTGHSLGGALAILFPFILAFHEQELLLERLEGVYTFGQPRVGDRKLGEFMLKTFSHYNIRYYRFVYGFDMVPRLPLDDKALMFKHFGSCIYFNWNYNPKLLEEEPFKNYFSILGEVEMRIQACLEIVRSFTIGWRRGKEYEERVLLRIVRLFGLLLPGVPAHCPQDYINSTRLGSLDHIVFSPSKTEYDVKIQ
;
A
#
# COMPACT_ATOMS: atom_id res chain seq x y z
N MET A 1 17.53 9.58 18.75
CA MET A 1 16.86 10.90 18.81
C MET A 1 17.39 11.84 19.88
N LYS A 2 18.02 11.35 20.95
CA LYS A 2 18.68 12.23 21.94
C LYS A 2 19.87 13.02 21.38
N GLU A 3 20.43 12.56 20.27
CA GLU A 3 21.60 13.19 19.63
C GLU A 3 21.24 14.30 18.62
N ASN A 4 20.00 14.33 18.12
CA ASN A 4 19.53 15.38 17.20
C ASN A 4 18.05 15.68 17.47
N GLU A 5 17.79 16.85 18.04
CA GLU A 5 16.46 17.27 18.45
C GLU A 5 15.54 17.63 17.28
N CYS A 6 16.11 18.02 16.14
CA CYS A 6 15.36 18.37 14.93
C CYS A 6 15.18 17.18 13.97
N ALA A 7 15.72 15.99 14.30
CA ALA A 7 15.61 14.82 13.45
C ALA A 7 14.17 14.32 13.39
N ARG A 8 13.62 14.31 12.18
CA ARG A 8 12.36 13.63 11.83
C ARG A 8 12.65 12.27 11.23
N PHE A 9 11.67 11.38 11.26
CA PHE A 9 11.82 10.03 10.74
C PHE A 9 10.55 9.55 10.06
N VAL A 10 10.73 8.56 9.19
CA VAL A 10 9.66 7.88 8.47
C VAL A 10 9.73 6.39 8.83
N VAL A 11 8.56 5.78 8.98
CA VAL A 11 8.44 4.33 9.19
C VAL A 11 7.85 3.70 7.95
N THR A 12 8.44 2.61 7.49
CA THR A 12 8.01 1.93 6.28
C THR A 12 8.21 0.43 6.39
N GLY A 13 7.48 -0.31 5.56
CA GLY A 13 7.66 -1.74 5.44
C GLY A 13 6.81 -2.35 4.33
N HIS A 14 7.25 -3.52 3.87
CA HIS A 14 6.54 -4.34 2.89
C HIS A 14 5.89 -5.55 3.58
N SER A 15 4.70 -5.96 3.13
CA SER A 15 4.02 -7.17 3.64
C SER A 15 3.80 -7.09 5.16
N LEU A 16 4.19 -8.12 5.92
CA LEU A 16 4.24 -8.10 7.39
C LEU A 16 5.01 -6.89 7.94
N GLY A 17 6.09 -6.48 7.30
CA GLY A 17 6.82 -5.27 7.69
C GLY A 17 5.95 -4.01 7.56
N GLY A 18 5.04 -3.97 6.58
CA GLY A 18 4.04 -2.91 6.45
C GLY A 18 3.05 -2.92 7.61
N ALA A 19 2.61 -4.10 8.06
CA ALA A 19 1.76 -4.22 9.24
C ALA A 19 2.47 -3.72 10.50
N LEU A 20 3.73 -4.08 10.69
CA LEU A 20 4.53 -3.60 11.82
C LEU A 20 4.79 -2.09 11.74
N ALA A 21 5.01 -1.56 10.54
CA ALA A 21 5.21 -0.13 10.31
C ALA A 21 4.02 0.72 10.77
N ILE A 22 2.78 0.24 10.58
CA ILE A 22 1.58 0.95 11.04
C ILE A 22 1.23 0.67 12.50
N LEU A 23 1.60 -0.51 13.03
CA LEU A 23 1.44 -0.81 14.45
C LEU A 23 2.42 -0.04 15.34
N PHE A 24 3.58 0.34 14.80
CA PHE A 24 4.56 1.15 15.53
C PHE A 24 3.98 2.47 16.08
N PRO A 25 3.40 3.38 15.26
CA PRO A 25 2.80 4.61 15.77
C PRO A 25 1.55 4.35 16.64
N PHE A 26 0.83 3.25 16.43
CA PHE A 26 -0.25 2.84 17.33
C PHE A 26 0.27 2.60 18.74
N ILE A 27 1.36 1.84 18.88
CA ILE A 27 2.01 1.56 20.17
C ILE A 27 2.54 2.86 20.80
N LEU A 28 3.14 3.75 19.99
CA LEU A 28 3.58 5.06 20.48
C LEU A 28 2.43 5.88 21.05
N ALA A 29 1.31 5.95 20.34
CA ALA A 29 0.12 6.68 20.78
C ALA A 29 -0.53 6.03 22.02
N PHE A 30 -0.57 4.70 22.07
CA PHE A 30 -1.11 3.96 23.21
C PHE A 30 -0.28 4.15 24.49
N HIS A 31 1.04 4.30 24.37
CA HIS A 31 1.94 4.58 25.49
C HIS A 31 2.31 6.07 25.64
N GLU A 32 1.53 6.96 25.02
CA GLU A 32 1.66 8.43 25.17
C GLU A 32 3.09 8.95 24.89
N GLN A 33 3.75 8.38 23.87
CA GLN A 33 5.11 8.77 23.46
C GLN A 33 5.08 9.99 22.53
N GLU A 34 4.63 11.14 23.05
CA GLU A 34 4.36 12.37 22.28
C GLU A 34 5.58 12.84 21.47
N LEU A 35 6.76 12.89 22.08
CA LEU A 35 7.99 13.36 21.42
C LEU A 35 8.35 12.54 20.17
N LEU A 36 8.06 11.24 20.17
CA LEU A 36 8.29 10.38 19.00
C LEU A 36 7.21 10.59 17.95
N LEU A 37 5.96 10.84 18.35
CA LEU A 37 4.85 11.11 17.44
C LEU A 37 5.01 12.46 16.74
N GLU A 38 5.43 13.51 17.45
CA GLU A 38 5.75 14.83 16.87
C GLU A 38 6.85 14.77 15.82
N ARG A 39 7.83 13.87 16.02
CA ARG A 39 8.96 13.69 15.10
C ARG A 39 8.67 12.71 13.96
N LEU A 40 7.57 11.96 14.04
CA LEU A 40 7.16 11.04 12.99
C LEU A 40 6.62 11.85 11.81
N GLU A 41 7.33 11.83 10.70
CA GLU A 41 6.96 12.58 9.51
C GLU A 41 5.94 11.84 8.65
N GLY A 42 6.02 10.51 8.65
CA GLY A 42 5.05 9.71 7.92
C GLY A 42 5.26 8.21 8.04
N VAL A 43 4.23 7.50 7.59
CA VAL A 43 4.17 6.05 7.52
C VAL A 43 3.81 5.68 6.09
N TYR A 44 4.66 4.90 5.42
CA TYR A 44 4.43 4.48 4.04
C TYR A 44 4.55 2.97 3.97
N THR A 45 3.49 2.27 3.58
CA THR A 45 3.47 0.81 3.63
C THR A 45 3.17 0.22 2.27
N PHE A 46 3.71 -0.96 2.00
CA PHE A 46 3.66 -1.60 0.68
C PHE A 46 3.08 -3.00 0.83
N GLY A 47 1.94 -3.28 0.20
CA GLY A 47 1.30 -4.60 0.33
C GLY A 47 0.91 -4.93 1.77
N GLN A 48 0.56 -3.92 2.57
CA GLN A 48 0.22 -4.07 3.98
C GLN A 48 -1.12 -4.82 4.14
N PRO A 49 -1.18 -5.91 4.95
CA PRO A 49 -2.43 -6.56 5.30
C PRO A 49 -3.28 -5.69 6.25
N ARG A 50 -4.55 -6.01 6.41
CA ARG A 50 -5.39 -5.35 7.42
C ARG A 50 -4.85 -5.66 8.81
N VAL A 51 -4.72 -4.63 9.65
CA VAL A 51 -4.05 -4.73 10.97
C VAL A 51 -4.97 -4.60 12.17
N GLY A 52 -6.20 -4.14 11.96
CA GLY A 52 -7.15 -3.92 13.04
C GLY A 52 -8.56 -3.66 12.51
N ASP A 53 -9.45 -3.32 13.44
CA ASP A 53 -10.84 -3.02 13.13
C ASP A 53 -11.06 -1.53 12.81
N ARG A 54 -12.32 -1.16 12.60
CA ARG A 54 -12.72 0.24 12.37
C ARG A 54 -12.33 1.16 13.54
N LYS A 55 -12.41 0.69 14.79
CA LYS A 55 -12.10 1.51 15.97
C LYS A 55 -10.62 1.85 16.03
N LEU A 56 -9.75 0.88 15.76
CA LEU A 56 -8.31 1.12 15.63
C LEU A 56 -8.04 2.11 14.50
N GLY A 57 -8.70 1.94 13.34
CA GLY A 57 -8.58 2.88 12.23
C GLY A 57 -8.96 4.32 12.59
N GLU A 58 -10.09 4.52 13.26
CA GLU A 58 -10.55 5.83 13.72
C GLU A 58 -9.61 6.47 14.74
N PHE A 59 -9.11 5.68 15.69
CA PHE A 59 -8.11 6.13 16.64
C PHE A 59 -6.85 6.63 15.92
N MET A 60 -6.32 5.83 15.00
CA MET A 60 -5.11 6.16 14.26
C MET A 60 -5.27 7.39 13.37
N LEU A 61 -6.41 7.55 12.70
CA LEU A 61 -6.67 8.74 11.86
C LEU A 61 -6.72 10.02 12.70
N LYS A 62 -7.30 9.97 13.91
CA LYS A 62 -7.29 11.11 14.85
C LYS A 62 -5.88 11.44 15.30
N THR A 63 -5.09 10.42 15.69
CA THR A 63 -3.67 10.60 16.05
C THR A 63 -2.88 11.22 14.91
N PHE A 64 -3.03 10.72 13.68
CA PHE A 64 -2.29 11.23 12.52
C PHE A 64 -2.68 12.65 12.15
N SER A 65 -3.96 13.00 12.25
CA SER A 65 -4.41 14.38 12.08
C SER A 65 -3.81 15.30 13.15
N HIS A 66 -3.83 14.88 14.43
CA HIS A 66 -3.31 15.69 15.53
C HIS A 66 -1.81 15.99 15.42
N TYR A 67 -1.00 14.98 15.11
CA TYR A 67 0.46 15.11 14.99
C TYR A 67 0.93 15.46 13.57
N ASN A 68 0.00 15.69 12.63
CA ASN A 68 0.29 15.96 11.21
C ASN A 68 1.22 14.89 10.57
N ILE A 69 0.93 13.61 10.85
CA ILE A 69 1.65 12.45 10.33
C ILE A 69 1.01 12.04 9.00
N ARG A 70 1.81 11.92 7.93
CA ARG A 70 1.32 11.41 6.64
C ARG A 70 1.21 9.90 6.65
N TYR A 71 0.12 9.34 6.12
CA TYR A 71 -0.03 7.89 6.01
C TYR A 71 -0.62 7.44 4.67
N TYR A 72 0.20 6.71 3.91
CA TYR A 72 -0.19 6.15 2.62
C TYR A 72 0.08 4.65 2.56
N ARG A 73 -0.92 3.89 2.13
CA ARG A 73 -0.80 2.48 1.79
C ARG A 73 -0.65 2.34 0.29
N PHE A 74 0.44 1.72 -0.15
CA PHE A 74 0.68 1.40 -1.55
C PHE A 74 0.20 -0.02 -1.81
N VAL A 75 -0.65 -0.19 -2.82
CA VAL A 75 -1.18 -1.48 -3.26
C VAL A 75 -0.94 -1.65 -4.75
N TYR A 76 -0.25 -2.70 -5.14
CA TYR A 76 -0.03 -3.01 -6.55
C TYR A 76 -1.02 -4.09 -7.02
N GLY A 77 -1.83 -3.74 -8.01
CA GLY A 77 -2.69 -4.66 -8.73
C GLY A 77 -3.55 -5.54 -7.83
N PHE A 78 -3.54 -6.82 -8.14
CA PHE A 78 -4.24 -7.83 -7.38
C PHE A 78 -3.36 -8.47 -6.31
N ASP A 79 -2.44 -7.75 -5.66
CA ASP A 79 -1.69 -8.29 -4.52
C ASP A 79 -2.63 -8.89 -3.46
N MET A 80 -2.43 -10.16 -3.14
CA MET A 80 -3.31 -10.86 -2.20
C MET A 80 -3.19 -10.37 -0.75
N VAL A 81 -2.04 -9.83 -0.33
CA VAL A 81 -1.77 -9.55 1.08
C VAL A 81 -2.61 -8.42 1.65
N PRO A 82 -2.80 -7.26 0.97
CA PRO A 82 -3.74 -6.24 1.41
C PRO A 82 -5.16 -6.75 1.65
N ARG A 83 -5.56 -7.82 0.96
CA ARG A 83 -6.90 -8.38 1.07
C ARG A 83 -7.03 -9.40 2.21
N LEU A 84 -6.02 -9.52 3.07
CA LEU A 84 -5.99 -10.39 4.24
C LEU A 84 -5.77 -9.58 5.54
N PRO A 85 -6.33 -10.04 6.68
CA PRO A 85 -7.42 -11.01 6.81
C PRO A 85 -8.67 -10.56 6.04
N LEU A 86 -9.57 -11.50 5.73
CA LEU A 86 -10.79 -11.17 4.98
C LEU A 86 -11.61 -10.13 5.73
N ASP A 87 -12.17 -9.19 4.98
CA ASP A 87 -13.15 -8.25 5.50
C ASP A 87 -14.50 -8.96 5.58
N ASP A 88 -14.69 -9.73 6.65
CA ASP A 88 -15.96 -10.37 6.99
C ASP A 88 -16.45 -9.94 8.38
N LYS A 89 -17.73 -10.18 8.65
CA LYS A 89 -18.37 -9.81 9.92
C LYS A 89 -17.80 -10.55 11.13
N ALA A 90 -17.05 -11.64 10.94
CA ALA A 90 -16.47 -12.42 12.02
C ALA A 90 -15.09 -11.90 12.42
N LEU A 91 -14.27 -11.50 11.44
CA LEU A 91 -12.90 -11.04 11.64
C LEU A 91 -12.83 -9.53 11.85
N MET A 92 -13.77 -8.74 11.31
CA MET A 92 -13.90 -7.29 11.51
C MET A 92 -12.67 -6.44 11.12
N PHE A 93 -11.70 -7.03 10.42
CA PHE A 93 -10.50 -6.33 9.98
C PHE A 93 -10.84 -5.35 8.84
N LYS A 94 -10.40 -4.10 8.98
CA LYS A 94 -10.63 -3.02 8.03
C LYS A 94 -9.33 -2.29 7.72
N HIS A 95 -9.19 -1.83 6.50
CA HIS A 95 -8.20 -0.80 6.18
C HIS A 95 -8.67 0.57 6.64
N PHE A 96 -7.69 1.45 6.85
CA PHE A 96 -7.89 2.87 7.09
C PHE A 96 -6.77 3.66 6.40
N GLY A 97 -6.91 4.99 6.37
CA GLY A 97 -6.00 5.88 5.66
C GLY A 97 -6.24 5.90 4.15
N SER A 98 -5.28 6.47 3.42
CA SER A 98 -5.33 6.62 1.97
C SER A 98 -4.67 5.43 1.27
N CYS A 99 -5.31 4.88 0.24
CA CYS A 99 -4.76 3.82 -0.59
C CYS A 99 -4.31 4.38 -1.94
N ILE A 100 -3.02 4.28 -2.23
CA ILE A 100 -2.46 4.55 -3.56
C ILE A 100 -2.37 3.22 -4.30
N TYR A 101 -3.34 2.99 -5.18
CA TYR A 101 -3.46 1.78 -5.97
C TYR A 101 -2.74 1.92 -7.31
N PHE A 102 -1.94 0.93 -7.69
CA PHE A 102 -1.26 0.87 -8.99
C PHE A 102 -1.84 -0.23 -9.86
N ASN A 103 -2.12 0.06 -11.12
CA ASN A 103 -2.53 -0.97 -12.08
C ASN A 103 -1.32 -1.71 -12.67
N TRP A 104 -1.59 -2.68 -13.57
CA TRP A 104 -0.57 -3.49 -14.24
C TRP A 104 0.53 -2.69 -14.97
N ASN A 105 0.27 -1.43 -15.33
CA ASN A 105 1.22 -0.55 -16.03
C ASN A 105 1.79 0.55 -15.10
N TYR A 106 1.66 0.37 -13.78
CA TYR A 106 2.14 1.30 -12.75
C TYR A 106 1.50 2.69 -12.77
N ASN A 107 0.29 2.82 -13.30
CA ASN A 107 -0.46 4.06 -13.19
C ASN A 107 -1.15 4.11 -11.82
N PRO A 108 -0.94 5.18 -11.01
CA PRO A 108 -1.53 5.30 -9.69
C PRO A 108 -2.98 5.80 -9.74
N LYS A 109 -3.76 5.44 -8.71
CA LYS A 109 -5.09 5.94 -8.40
C LYS A 109 -5.23 6.06 -6.89
N LEU A 110 -5.77 7.18 -6.41
CA LEU A 110 -6.14 7.34 -5.01
C LEU A 110 -7.51 6.71 -4.78
N LEU A 111 -7.56 5.73 -3.87
CA LEU A 111 -8.77 5.01 -3.51
C LEU A 111 -8.92 5.00 -1.98
N GLU A 112 -10.15 4.83 -1.51
CA GLU A 112 -10.39 4.55 -0.08
C GLU A 112 -9.97 3.12 0.28
N GLU A 113 -10.24 2.18 -0.62
CA GLU A 113 -9.86 0.78 -0.46
C GLU A 113 -9.56 0.13 -1.81
N GLU A 114 -8.70 -0.88 -1.81
CA GLU A 114 -8.33 -1.61 -3.01
C GLU A 114 -9.52 -2.34 -3.67
N PRO A 115 -9.53 -2.49 -5.01
CA PRO A 115 -10.56 -3.24 -5.72
C PRO A 115 -10.64 -4.71 -5.27
N PHE A 116 -11.86 -5.28 -5.30
CA PHE A 116 -12.13 -6.69 -4.98
C PHE A 116 -11.63 -7.11 -3.60
N LYS A 117 -12.10 -6.41 -2.56
CA LYS A 117 -11.69 -6.51 -1.15
C LYS A 117 -11.51 -7.94 -0.60
N ASN A 118 -12.29 -8.91 -1.10
CA ASN A 118 -12.30 -10.31 -0.67
C ASN A 118 -12.19 -11.35 -1.82
N TYR A 119 -11.86 -10.94 -3.06
CA TYR A 119 -11.78 -11.84 -4.24
C TYR A 119 -13.03 -12.68 -4.60
N PHE A 120 -14.16 -12.55 -3.92
CA PHE A 120 -15.38 -13.32 -4.21
C PHE A 120 -16.20 -12.72 -5.37
N SER A 121 -15.61 -12.62 -6.56
CA SER A 121 -16.33 -12.21 -7.78
C SER A 121 -15.78 -12.93 -9.00
N ILE A 122 -16.66 -13.60 -9.76
CA ILE A 122 -16.30 -14.25 -11.03
C ILE A 122 -15.70 -13.22 -12.00
N LEU A 123 -16.28 -12.02 -12.05
CA LEU A 123 -15.75 -10.91 -12.86
C LEU A 123 -14.35 -10.51 -12.37
N GLY A 124 -14.15 -10.46 -11.05
CA GLY A 124 -12.84 -10.17 -10.46
C GLY A 124 -11.79 -11.23 -10.82
N GLU A 125 -12.16 -12.52 -10.82
CA GLU A 125 -11.25 -13.59 -11.23
C GLU A 125 -10.84 -13.47 -12.70
N VAL A 126 -11.78 -13.12 -13.59
CA VAL A 126 -11.49 -12.85 -15.00
C VAL A 126 -10.55 -11.65 -15.14
N GLU A 127 -10.82 -10.54 -14.46
CA GLU A 127 -9.95 -9.35 -14.47
C GLU A 127 -8.54 -9.65 -13.96
N MET A 128 -8.43 -10.43 -12.88
CA MET A 128 -7.14 -10.89 -12.35
C MET A 128 -6.34 -11.68 -13.38
N ARG A 129 -6.99 -12.59 -14.11
CA ARG A 129 -6.35 -13.38 -15.17
C ARG A 129 -5.92 -12.51 -16.35
N ILE A 130 -6.75 -11.56 -16.75
CA ILE A 130 -6.38 -10.57 -17.79
C ILE A 130 -5.16 -9.77 -17.35
N GLN A 131 -5.14 -9.27 -16.11
CA GLN A 131 -3.99 -8.55 -15.56
C GLN A 131 -2.73 -9.42 -15.51
N ALA A 132 -2.82 -10.69 -15.08
CA ALA A 132 -1.69 -11.61 -15.08
C ALA A 132 -1.11 -11.79 -16.50
N CYS A 133 -1.95 -11.94 -17.52
CA CYS A 133 -1.51 -11.98 -18.91
C CYS A 133 -0.80 -10.69 -19.34
N LEU A 134 -1.35 -9.52 -18.99
CA LEU A 134 -0.75 -8.22 -19.31
C LEU A 134 0.60 -8.02 -18.61
N GLU A 135 0.75 -8.52 -17.38
CA GLU A 135 2.00 -8.48 -16.63
C GLU A 135 3.07 -9.40 -17.23
N ILE A 136 2.70 -10.58 -17.71
CA ILE A 136 3.61 -11.45 -18.46
C ILE A 136 4.11 -10.71 -19.70
N VAL A 137 3.22 -10.14 -20.52
CA VAL A 137 3.63 -9.34 -21.69
C VAL A 137 4.50 -8.15 -21.29
N ARG A 138 4.17 -7.46 -20.19
CA ARG A 138 4.96 -6.35 -19.65
C ARG A 138 6.37 -6.79 -19.28
N SER A 139 6.55 -7.96 -18.66
CA SER A 139 7.86 -8.43 -18.19
C SER A 139 8.91 -8.60 -19.30
N PHE A 140 8.47 -8.83 -20.55
CA PHE A 140 9.35 -8.91 -21.72
C PHE A 140 9.58 -7.55 -22.40
N THR A 141 8.69 -6.58 -22.19
CA THR A 141 8.69 -5.31 -22.94
C THR A 141 9.10 -4.11 -22.10
N ILE A 142 9.09 -4.21 -20.77
CA ILE A 142 9.34 -3.08 -19.86
C ILE A 142 10.76 -2.53 -19.97
N GLY A 143 11.77 -3.40 -20.14
CA GLY A 143 13.16 -2.97 -20.29
C GLY A 143 13.35 -2.05 -21.51
N TRP A 144 12.67 -2.36 -22.61
CA TRP A 144 12.68 -1.52 -23.82
C TRP A 144 11.84 -0.24 -23.65
N ARG A 145 10.68 -0.31 -22.99
CA ARG A 145 9.76 0.84 -22.85
C ARG A 145 10.17 1.86 -21.80
N ARG A 146 10.84 1.42 -20.72
CA ARG A 146 11.08 2.24 -19.52
C ARG A 146 12.57 2.35 -19.13
N GLY A 147 13.44 1.53 -19.70
CA GLY A 147 14.88 1.50 -19.37
C GLY A 147 15.34 0.12 -18.89
N LYS A 148 16.62 -0.20 -19.14
CA LYS A 148 17.21 -1.52 -18.82
C LYS A 148 17.17 -1.87 -17.34
N GLU A 149 17.18 -0.87 -16.47
CA GLU A 149 17.09 -1.02 -15.02
C GLU A 149 15.74 -1.56 -14.53
N TYR A 150 14.72 -1.53 -15.38
CA TYR A 150 13.40 -2.12 -15.10
C TYR A 150 13.24 -3.53 -15.68
N GLU A 151 14.26 -4.06 -16.35
CA GLU A 151 14.19 -5.37 -16.99
C GLU A 151 13.98 -6.49 -15.96
N GLU A 152 12.95 -7.30 -16.18
CA GLU A 152 12.69 -8.48 -15.36
C GLU A 152 13.54 -9.65 -15.80
N ARG A 153 14.25 -10.26 -14.86
CA ARG A 153 15.05 -11.46 -15.09
C ARG A 153 14.18 -12.71 -15.21
N VAL A 154 14.77 -13.79 -15.72
CA VAL A 154 14.10 -15.08 -15.95
C VAL A 154 13.32 -15.57 -14.72
N LEU A 155 13.89 -15.46 -13.52
CA LEU A 155 13.22 -15.86 -12.27
C LEU A 155 11.87 -15.14 -12.08
N LEU A 156 11.83 -13.82 -12.28
CA LEU A 156 10.63 -13.00 -12.10
C LEU A 156 9.59 -13.32 -13.17
N ARG A 157 10.03 -13.56 -14.41
CA ARG A 157 9.15 -14.03 -15.49
C ARG A 157 8.51 -15.38 -15.16
N ILE A 158 9.27 -16.32 -14.58
CA ILE A 158 8.74 -17.60 -14.09
C ILE A 158 7.70 -17.36 -12.99
N VAL A 159 7.99 -16.49 -12.00
CA VAL A 159 7.02 -16.12 -10.96
C VAL A 159 5.73 -15.56 -11.58
N ARG A 160 5.82 -14.70 -12.61
CA ARG A 160 4.63 -14.19 -13.31
C ARG A 160 3.80 -15.27 -13.98
N LEU A 161 4.41 -16.35 -14.48
CA LEU A 161 3.65 -17.49 -15.03
C LEU A 161 2.78 -18.18 -13.97
N PHE A 162 3.25 -18.28 -12.73
CA PHE A 162 2.42 -18.76 -11.61
C PHE A 162 1.21 -17.85 -11.34
N GLY A 163 1.28 -16.58 -11.73
CA GLY A 163 0.16 -15.63 -11.69
C GLY A 163 -1.04 -16.04 -12.52
N LEU A 164 -0.89 -16.93 -13.50
CA LEU A 164 -2.06 -17.48 -14.22
C LEU A 164 -2.90 -18.42 -13.35
N LEU A 165 -2.28 -19.04 -12.34
CA LEU A 165 -2.95 -19.91 -11.38
C LEU A 165 -3.36 -19.13 -10.12
N LEU A 166 -2.43 -18.33 -9.58
CA LEU A 166 -2.61 -17.54 -8.37
C LEU A 166 -2.21 -16.08 -8.65
N PRO A 167 -3.08 -15.27 -9.29
CA PRO A 167 -2.71 -13.93 -9.78
C PRO A 167 -2.21 -12.97 -8.70
N GLY A 168 -2.60 -13.17 -7.45
CA GLY A 168 -2.18 -12.29 -6.37
C GLY A 168 -0.80 -12.54 -5.78
N VAL A 169 -0.15 -13.67 -6.10
CA VAL A 169 1.19 -13.98 -5.57
C VAL A 169 2.28 -13.15 -6.26
N PRO A 170 2.36 -13.07 -7.61
CA PRO A 170 3.40 -12.27 -8.26
C PRO A 170 3.27 -10.78 -7.96
N ALA A 171 2.04 -10.27 -7.84
CA ALA A 171 1.76 -8.87 -7.51
C ALA A 171 2.27 -8.47 -6.12
N HIS A 172 2.54 -9.43 -5.23
CA HIS A 172 3.15 -9.17 -3.92
C HIS A 172 4.69 -9.07 -3.96
N CYS A 173 5.32 -9.17 -5.14
CA CYS A 173 6.77 -9.09 -5.23
C CYS A 173 7.26 -7.65 -5.00
N PRO A 174 8.32 -7.43 -4.17
CA PRO A 174 8.84 -6.10 -3.89
C PRO A 174 9.22 -5.28 -5.13
N GLN A 175 9.62 -5.95 -6.22
CA GLN A 175 9.96 -5.28 -7.48
C GLN A 175 8.79 -4.47 -8.04
N ASP A 176 7.56 -4.98 -7.97
CA ASP A 176 6.39 -4.26 -8.48
C ASP A 176 6.08 -3.01 -7.63
N TYR A 177 6.35 -3.05 -6.32
CA TYR A 177 6.27 -1.88 -5.45
C TYR A 177 7.37 -0.84 -5.71
N ILE A 178 8.61 -1.30 -5.94
CA ILE A 178 9.72 -0.42 -6.35
C ILE A 178 9.40 0.25 -7.69
N ASN A 179 8.91 -0.51 -8.65
CA ASN A 179 8.55 0.04 -9.96
C ASN A 179 7.35 0.99 -9.88
N SER A 180 6.36 0.68 -9.04
CA SER A 180 5.21 1.56 -8.78
C SER A 180 5.64 2.94 -8.29
N THR A 181 6.55 3.00 -7.31
CA THR A 181 7.06 4.26 -6.76
C THR A 181 8.00 5.01 -7.70
N ARG A 182 8.75 4.29 -8.55
CA ARG A 182 9.68 4.91 -9.50
C ARG A 182 9.03 5.38 -10.80
N LEU A 183 7.98 4.69 -11.26
CA LEU A 183 7.35 4.94 -12.56
C LEU A 183 6.00 5.67 -12.44
N GLY A 184 5.34 5.58 -11.30
CA GLY A 184 4.08 6.29 -11.07
C GLY A 184 4.35 7.74 -10.69
N SER A 185 3.83 8.68 -11.49
CA SER A 185 3.76 10.10 -11.08
C SER A 185 2.58 10.28 -10.12
N LEU A 186 2.88 10.80 -8.93
CA LEU A 186 1.90 11.17 -7.92
C LEU A 186 1.53 12.66 -7.98
N ASP A 187 2.04 13.39 -8.99
CA ASP A 187 1.95 14.85 -9.05
C ASP A 187 0.49 15.35 -9.11
N HIS A 188 -0.40 14.57 -9.69
CA HIS A 188 -1.84 14.88 -9.74
C HIS A 188 -2.62 14.40 -8.52
N ILE A 189 -2.03 13.54 -7.67
CA ILE A 189 -2.71 12.88 -6.55
C ILE A 189 -2.37 13.57 -5.22
N VAL A 190 -1.12 13.99 -5.05
CA VAL A 190 -0.60 14.52 -3.77
C VAL A 190 -0.67 16.05 -3.70
N PHE A 191 -0.72 16.76 -4.83
CA PHE A 191 -0.71 18.24 -4.87
C PHE A 191 -2.09 18.92 -5.00
N SER A 192 -3.19 18.26 -4.61
CA SER A 192 -4.48 18.97 -4.48
C SER A 192 -4.52 19.74 -3.15
N PRO A 193 -4.41 21.08 -3.11
CA PRO A 193 -4.10 21.84 -1.89
C PRO A 193 -5.35 22.24 -1.08
N SER A 194 -6.41 21.42 -1.07
CA SER A 194 -7.56 21.73 -0.21
C SER A 194 -8.12 20.48 0.46
N LYS A 195 -8.16 20.56 1.80
CA LYS A 195 -8.54 19.54 2.79
C LYS A 195 -7.36 18.67 3.22
N THR A 196 -6.89 18.94 4.43
CA THR A 196 -6.24 17.97 5.34
C THR A 196 -6.79 16.57 5.06
N GLU A 197 -5.89 15.64 4.74
CA GLU A 197 -6.17 14.28 4.25
C GLU A 197 -7.13 13.47 5.15
N TYR A 198 -7.33 13.94 6.39
CA TYR A 198 -8.16 13.34 7.43
C TYR A 198 -9.50 14.05 7.67
N ASP A 199 -9.69 15.29 7.23
CA ASP A 199 -10.88 16.10 7.55
C ASP A 199 -12.12 15.73 6.71
N VAL A 200 -11.94 14.95 5.64
CA VAL A 200 -13.06 14.42 4.85
C VAL A 200 -13.74 13.22 5.54
N LYS A 201 -13.08 12.60 6.53
CA LYS A 201 -13.54 11.32 7.13
C LYS A 201 -14.12 11.44 8.55
N ILE A 202 -14.18 12.63 9.16
CA ILE A 202 -14.69 12.84 10.54
C ILE A 202 -16.07 13.56 10.55
N GLN A 203 -16.88 13.39 9.51
CA GLN A 203 -18.30 13.81 9.53
C GLN A 203 -19.24 12.63 9.65
#